data_AF-A0A1I4GH15-F1
#
_entry.id   AF-A0A1I4GH15-F1
#
_cell.length_a   1.000
_cell.length_b   1.000
_cell.length_c   1.000
_cell.angle_alpha   90.00
_cell.angle_beta   90.00
_cell.angle_gamma   90.00
#
_symmetry.space_group_name_H-M   'P 1'
#
loop_
_entity.id
_entity.type
_entity.pdbx_description
1 polymer ?
#
loop_
_entity_poly.entity_id
_entity_poly.type
_entity_poly.pdbx_seq_one_letter_code
_entity_poly.pdbx_strand_id
1 'polypeptide(L)'
;MRNLWAPFLLYFITNNVSALSIVYDGHRCDDDSSIANASAQSRFTVVRDLGNGNYELSLDGAFLDYEEKLCLKPLNTFLTEVEKLQSQVAPIQAFAFFNGDVLVVSYGTLARNPGTALDNPPLFEDISFPRAFTLVFDYEPSRQVFKLRSASFLTNVFTNLASPDGNKSFSAFWTNFINLTDEIEFYLEE
;
A
#
# COMPACT_ATOMS: atom_id res chain seq x y z
N MET A 1 -66.04 1.55 7.35
CA MET A 1 -64.81 2.13 7.93
C MET A 1 -63.71 1.12 7.74
N ARG A 2 -62.73 1.39 6.87
CA ARG A 2 -61.75 0.39 6.43
C ARG A 2 -60.35 0.89 6.79
N ASN A 3 -59.69 0.12 7.66
CA ASN A 3 -58.35 0.34 8.19
C ASN A 3 -57.32 0.53 7.07
N LEU A 4 -56.48 1.57 7.17
CA LEU A 4 -55.21 1.65 6.48
C LEU A 4 -54.10 1.64 7.54
N TRP A 5 -53.57 0.44 7.80
CA TRP A 5 -52.26 0.28 8.40
C TRP A 5 -51.23 0.38 7.27
N ALA A 6 -50.45 1.47 7.23
CA ALA A 6 -49.29 1.57 6.39
C ALA A 6 -48.12 0.85 7.09
N PRO A 7 -47.54 -0.23 6.54
CA PRO A 7 -46.31 -0.77 7.09
C PRO A 7 -45.18 0.19 6.72
N PHE A 8 -44.52 0.72 7.75
CA PHE A 8 -43.29 1.48 7.65
C PHE A 8 -42.17 0.52 7.23
N LEU A 9 -41.95 0.38 5.92
CA LEU A 9 -40.80 -0.34 5.36
C LEU A 9 -39.54 0.51 5.57
N LEU A 10 -38.88 0.31 6.71
CA LEU A 10 -37.51 0.74 6.95
C LEU A 10 -36.59 -0.11 6.07
N TYR A 11 -36.28 0.38 4.86
CA TYR A 11 -35.17 -0.11 4.06
C TYR A 11 -33.88 0.38 4.71
N PHE A 12 -33.25 -0.47 5.53
CA PHE A 12 -31.85 -0.29 5.89
C PHE A 12 -31.03 -0.57 4.64
N ILE A 13 -30.63 0.48 3.92
CA ILE A 13 -29.64 0.37 2.85
C ILE A 13 -28.30 0.14 3.55
N THR A 14 -27.96 -1.11 3.82
CA THR A 14 -26.60 -1.48 4.21
C THR A 14 -25.76 -1.40 2.94
N ASN A 15 -24.84 -0.43 2.87
CA ASN A 15 -23.82 -0.33 1.82
C ASN A 15 -22.84 -1.51 1.96
N ASN A 16 -23.26 -2.71 1.54
CA ASN A 16 -22.41 -3.88 1.53
C ASN A 16 -21.56 -3.84 0.26
N VAL A 17 -20.29 -3.46 0.42
CA VAL A 17 -19.28 -3.59 -0.63
C VAL A 17 -18.81 -5.05 -0.61
N SER A 18 -19.24 -5.84 -1.59
CA SER A 18 -18.81 -7.23 -1.78
C SER A 18 -17.81 -7.30 -2.93
N ALA A 19 -16.63 -6.71 -2.76
CA ALA A 19 -15.55 -6.82 -3.73
C ALA A 19 -14.50 -7.81 -3.25
N LEU A 20 -14.01 -8.65 -4.16
CA LEU A 20 -12.89 -9.55 -3.89
C LEU A 20 -11.56 -8.83 -4.03
N SER A 21 -11.50 -7.71 -4.75
CA SER A 21 -10.32 -6.86 -4.81
C SER A 21 -10.60 -5.37 -5.10
N ILE A 22 -9.63 -4.52 -4.78
CA ILE A 22 -9.55 -3.13 -5.26
C ILE A 22 -8.30 -2.96 -6.13
N VAL A 23 -8.45 -2.27 -7.26
CA VAL A 23 -7.41 -2.22 -8.29
C VAL A 23 -7.17 -0.80 -8.77
N TYR A 24 -5.90 -0.44 -8.90
CA TYR A 24 -5.46 0.81 -9.51
C TYR A 24 -4.45 0.52 -10.62
N ASP A 25 -4.77 0.95 -11.83
CA ASP A 25 -3.86 1.00 -12.96
C ASP A 25 -3.21 2.38 -13.03
N GLY A 26 -1.89 2.42 -12.90
CA GLY A 26 -1.13 3.65 -12.84
C GLY A 26 0.15 3.60 -13.66
N HIS A 27 0.84 4.73 -13.70
CA HIS A 27 2.14 4.84 -14.34
C HIS A 27 3.20 4.18 -13.46
N ARG A 28 4.06 3.36 -14.08
CA ARG A 28 5.20 2.74 -13.41
C ARG A 28 6.24 3.81 -13.05
N CYS A 29 6.95 3.63 -11.94
CA CYS A 29 8.15 4.40 -11.65
C CYS A 29 9.27 3.95 -12.61
N ASP A 30 9.65 4.81 -13.55
CA ASP A 30 10.79 4.58 -14.44
C ASP A 30 11.98 5.42 -13.97
N ASP A 31 13.16 4.79 -13.86
CA ASP A 31 14.44 5.49 -13.65
C ASP A 31 14.90 6.21 -14.94
N ASP A 32 14.31 5.87 -16.09
CA ASP A 32 14.70 6.35 -17.42
C ASP A 32 13.52 7.08 -18.10
N SER A 33 13.60 8.41 -18.10
CA SER A 33 12.62 9.36 -18.67
C SER A 33 12.28 9.15 -20.16
N SER A 34 12.91 8.18 -20.83
CA SER A 34 12.75 7.88 -22.26
C SER A 34 11.61 6.90 -22.59
N ILE A 35 11.03 6.19 -21.60
CA ILE A 35 9.95 5.23 -21.81
C ILE A 35 8.66 5.71 -21.13
N ALA A 36 8.03 6.75 -21.67
CA ALA A 36 6.91 7.45 -21.04
C ALA A 36 5.59 6.65 -20.84
N ASN A 37 5.55 5.32 -21.01
CA ASN A 37 4.29 4.57 -21.14
C ASN A 37 4.24 3.19 -20.44
N ALA A 38 5.17 2.84 -19.55
CA ALA A 38 5.02 1.59 -18.82
C ALA A 38 3.89 1.73 -17.78
N SER A 39 2.82 0.94 -17.93
CA SER A 39 1.78 0.83 -16.91
C SER A 39 2.14 -0.26 -15.89
N ALA A 40 1.65 -0.08 -14.67
CA ALA A 40 1.66 -1.10 -13.63
C ALA A 40 0.30 -1.13 -12.94
N GLN A 41 0.03 -2.21 -12.24
CA GLN A 41 -1.22 -2.41 -11.50
C GLN A 41 -0.91 -2.67 -10.03
N SER A 42 -1.61 -1.96 -9.16
CA SER A 42 -1.68 -2.25 -7.72
C SER A 42 -3.02 -2.95 -7.45
N ARG A 43 -2.98 -4.19 -6.98
CA ARG A 43 -4.18 -4.97 -6.67
C ARG A 43 -4.16 -5.41 -5.22
N PHE A 44 -5.14 -4.97 -4.43
CA PHE A 44 -5.37 -5.51 -3.10
C PHE A 44 -6.55 -6.49 -3.15
N THR A 45 -6.27 -7.77 -2.91
CA THR A 45 -7.26 -8.86 -2.92
C THR A 45 -7.62 -9.25 -1.50
N VAL A 46 -8.90 -9.43 -1.19
CA VAL A 46 -9.38 -9.93 0.09
C VAL A 46 -8.98 -11.40 0.26
N VAL A 47 -8.13 -11.67 1.24
CA VAL A 47 -7.73 -13.03 1.63
C VAL A 47 -8.69 -13.58 2.68
N ARG A 48 -9.09 -12.73 3.64
CA ARG A 48 -9.97 -13.12 4.73
C ARG A 48 -10.77 -11.93 5.27
N ASP A 49 -12.07 -12.15 5.49
CA ASP A 49 -12.90 -11.27 6.31
C ASP A 49 -12.71 -11.62 7.80
N LEU A 50 -12.24 -10.65 8.58
CA LEU A 50 -12.01 -10.81 10.02
C LEU A 50 -13.20 -10.31 10.85
N GLY A 51 -14.23 -9.75 10.22
CA GLY A 51 -15.41 -9.17 10.84
C GLY A 51 -15.20 -7.73 11.32
N ASN A 52 -16.33 -7.06 11.61
CA ASN A 52 -16.37 -5.67 12.07
C ASN A 52 -15.62 -4.70 11.15
N GLY A 53 -15.70 -4.94 9.84
CA GLY A 53 -15.02 -4.13 8.83
C GLY A 53 -13.52 -4.36 8.70
N ASN A 54 -12.94 -5.36 9.38
CA ASN A 54 -11.52 -5.68 9.28
C ASN A 54 -11.27 -6.78 8.24
N TYR A 55 -10.24 -6.61 7.42
CA TYR A 55 -9.89 -7.53 6.34
C TYR A 55 -8.39 -7.83 6.35
N GLU A 56 -8.05 -9.09 6.07
CA GLU A 56 -6.72 -9.49 5.64
C GLU A 56 -6.68 -9.42 4.11
N LEU A 57 -5.69 -8.71 3.57
CA LEU A 57 -5.52 -8.46 2.14
C LEU A 57 -4.17 -9.00 1.64
N SER A 58 -4.10 -9.26 0.34
CA SER A 58 -2.89 -9.56 -0.43
C SER A 58 -2.66 -8.43 -1.42
N LEU A 59 -1.49 -7.79 -1.40
CA LEU A 59 -1.06 -6.83 -2.40
C LEU A 59 -0.19 -7.51 -3.45
N ASP A 60 -0.64 -7.42 -4.70
CA ASP A 60 -0.02 -7.99 -5.89
C ASP A 60 0.33 -6.91 -6.93
N GLY A 61 1.30 -7.22 -7.80
CA GLY A 61 1.73 -6.35 -8.90
C GLY A 61 2.73 -5.27 -8.48
N ALA A 62 2.22 -4.12 -8.02
CA ALA A 62 3.00 -2.94 -7.66
C ALA A 62 2.42 -2.22 -6.45
N PHE A 63 3.25 -1.48 -5.73
CA PHE A 63 2.84 -0.60 -4.63
C PHE A 63 2.99 0.87 -5.02
N LEU A 64 2.27 1.75 -4.33
CA LEU A 64 2.36 3.20 -4.52
C LEU A 64 3.69 3.71 -3.95
N ASP A 65 4.52 4.27 -4.82
CA ASP A 65 5.68 5.08 -4.45
C ASP A 65 5.33 6.55 -4.67
N TYR A 66 5.75 7.40 -3.74
CA TYR A 66 5.34 8.79 -3.69
C TYR A 66 6.38 9.71 -3.06
N GLU A 67 7.65 9.29 -2.95
CA GLU A 67 8.70 10.14 -2.38
C GLU A 67 8.94 11.44 -3.17
N GLU A 68 8.98 11.36 -4.49
CA GLU A 68 9.21 12.53 -5.36
C GLU A 68 8.05 12.79 -6.31
N LYS A 69 7.51 11.72 -6.91
CA LYS A 69 6.35 11.73 -7.79
C LYS A 69 5.53 10.49 -7.49
N LEU A 70 4.21 10.63 -7.53
CA LEU A 70 3.32 9.50 -7.47
C LEU A 70 3.52 8.59 -8.68
N CYS A 71 3.88 7.33 -8.43
CA CYS A 71 3.99 6.28 -9.43
C CYS A 71 3.86 4.89 -8.78
N LEU A 72 3.79 3.84 -9.59
CA LEU A 72 3.71 2.46 -9.14
C LEU A 72 5.07 1.77 -9.26
N LYS A 73 5.59 1.31 -8.12
CA LYS A 73 6.84 0.54 -8.07
C LYS A 73 6.52 -0.95 -8.00
N PRO A 74 6.94 -1.75 -8.99
CA PRO A 74 6.66 -3.19 -9.00
C PRO A 74 7.26 -3.89 -7.78
N LEU A 75 6.57 -4.93 -7.30
CA LEU A 75 7.04 -5.73 -6.18
C LEU A 75 8.35 -6.48 -6.48
N ASN A 76 8.61 -6.79 -7.76
CA ASN A 76 9.85 -7.45 -8.19
C ASN A 76 11.07 -6.52 -8.19
N THR A 77 10.92 -5.22 -7.95
CA THR A 77 12.04 -4.28 -7.90
C THR A 77 13.00 -4.59 -6.76
N PHE A 78 12.55 -5.33 -5.73
CA PHE A 78 13.39 -5.77 -4.62
C PHE A 78 14.14 -7.08 -4.89
N LEU A 79 13.94 -7.71 -6.04
CA LEU A 79 14.56 -8.98 -6.41
C LEU A 79 15.81 -8.75 -7.25
N THR A 80 16.84 -9.57 -7.05
CA THR A 80 17.97 -9.68 -7.97
C THR A 80 17.54 -10.26 -9.31
N GLU A 81 18.32 -10.05 -10.37
CA GLU A 81 18.03 -10.62 -11.71
C GLU A 81 17.89 -12.14 -11.69
N VAL A 82 18.66 -12.82 -10.82
CA VAL A 82 18.56 -14.28 -10.64
C VAL A 82 17.25 -14.67 -9.95
N GLU A 83 16.83 -13.94 -8.92
CA GLU A 83 15.55 -14.15 -8.24
C GLU A 83 14.36 -13.85 -9.16
N LYS A 84 14.44 -12.81 -10.00
CA LYS A 84 13.40 -12.47 -11.00
C LYS A 84 13.19 -13.60 -12.01
N LEU A 85 14.26 -14.32 -12.38
CA LEU A 85 14.20 -15.43 -13.34
C LEU A 85 13.66 -16.73 -12.72
N GLN A 86 13.74 -16.88 -11.39
CA GLN A 86 13.45 -18.13 -10.69
C GLN A 86 12.22 -18.08 -9.79
N SER A 87 11.75 -16.90 -9.39
CA SER A 87 10.69 -16.75 -8.40
C SER A 87 9.41 -16.14 -8.97
N GLN A 88 8.28 -16.66 -8.49
CA GLN A 88 7.05 -15.88 -8.46
C GLN A 88 7.21 -14.85 -7.35
N VAL A 89 7.00 -13.58 -7.68
CA VAL A 89 7.06 -12.48 -6.70
C VAL A 89 5.98 -12.74 -5.66
N ALA A 90 6.38 -12.96 -4.42
CA ALA A 90 5.41 -13.20 -3.36
C ALA A 90 4.58 -11.93 -3.12
N PRO A 91 3.25 -12.04 -2.95
CA PRO A 91 2.43 -10.92 -2.55
C PRO A 91 2.85 -10.36 -1.20
N ILE A 92 2.56 -9.08 -0.98
CA ILE A 92 2.71 -8.44 0.32
C ILE A 92 1.42 -8.63 1.12
N GLN A 93 1.54 -9.16 2.34
CA GLN A 93 0.41 -9.19 3.26
C GLN A 93 0.04 -7.76 3.71
N ALA A 94 -1.26 -7.47 3.68
CA ALA A 94 -1.82 -6.18 4.04
C ALA A 94 -3.04 -6.38 4.96
N PHE A 95 -3.39 -5.32 5.69
CA PHE A 95 -4.56 -5.29 6.56
C PHE A 95 -5.40 -4.07 6.22
N ALA A 96 -6.72 -4.21 6.32
CA ALA A 96 -7.62 -3.10 6.09
C ALA A 96 -8.74 -3.00 7.10
N PHE A 97 -9.23 -1.77 7.28
CA PHE A 97 -10.44 -1.46 8.03
C PHE A 97 -11.36 -0.59 7.16
N PHE A 98 -12.62 -1.02 7.01
CA PHE A 98 -13.66 -0.30 6.28
C PHE A 98 -14.88 -0.11 7.18
N ASN A 99 -15.32 1.14 7.33
CA ASN A 99 -16.47 1.49 8.18
C ASN A 99 -17.75 1.82 7.38
N GLY A 100 -17.75 1.66 6.06
CA GLY A 100 -18.86 2.03 5.17
C GLY A 100 -18.58 3.29 4.33
N ASP A 101 -17.74 4.20 4.84
CA ASP A 101 -17.43 5.47 4.18
C ASP A 101 -15.93 5.62 3.89
N VAL A 102 -15.08 5.13 4.80
CA VAL A 102 -13.62 5.25 4.74
C VAL A 102 -12.99 3.87 4.81
N LEU A 103 -12.07 3.62 3.87
CA LEU A 103 -11.21 2.44 3.86
C LEU A 103 -9.79 2.86 4.25
N VAL A 104 -9.19 2.15 5.20
CA VAL A 104 -7.79 2.31 5.58
C VAL A 104 -7.07 1.01 5.26
N VAL A 105 -6.00 1.05 4.47
CA VAL A 105 -5.17 -0.11 4.12
C VAL A 105 -3.75 0.12 4.64
N SER A 106 -3.18 -0.88 5.33
CA SER A 106 -1.81 -0.85 5.82
C SER A 106 -1.02 -2.07 5.36
N TYR A 107 0.22 -1.85 4.89
CA TYR A 107 1.10 -2.92 4.40
C TYR A 107 2.57 -2.54 4.59
N GLY A 108 3.47 -3.52 4.56
CA GLY A 108 4.91 -3.29 4.73
C GLY A 108 5.73 -3.79 3.55
N THR A 109 6.70 -3.00 3.07
CA THR A 109 7.67 -3.45 2.06
C THR A 109 9.01 -3.73 2.72
N LEU A 110 9.58 -4.90 2.44
CA LEU A 110 10.98 -5.20 2.76
C LEU A 110 11.82 -4.98 1.49
N ALA A 111 12.63 -3.93 1.47
CA ALA A 111 13.65 -3.81 0.43
C ALA A 111 14.85 -4.70 0.78
N ARG A 112 15.23 -5.64 -0.10
CA ARG A 112 16.51 -6.35 0.01
C ARG A 112 17.62 -5.49 -0.57
N ASN A 113 18.74 -5.41 0.14
CA ASN A 113 19.93 -4.70 -0.33
C ASN A 113 20.69 -5.60 -1.32
N PRO A 114 20.92 -5.19 -2.59
CA PRO A 114 21.64 -6.01 -3.58
C PRO A 114 23.13 -6.23 -3.25
N GLY A 115 23.65 -5.59 -2.19
CA GLY A 115 25.04 -5.68 -1.75
C GLY A 115 25.42 -6.93 -0.93
N THR A 116 24.50 -7.85 -0.63
CA THR A 116 24.84 -9.11 0.05
C THR A 116 25.47 -10.12 -0.90
N ALA A 117 26.63 -9.76 -1.47
CA ALA A 117 27.57 -10.73 -2.00
C ALA A 117 28.31 -11.38 -0.82
N LEU A 118 28.53 -12.69 -0.92
CA LEU A 118 28.99 -13.59 0.14
C LEU A 118 30.31 -13.19 0.85
N ASP A 119 31.03 -12.18 0.34
CA ASP A 119 32.41 -11.85 0.72
C ASP A 119 32.60 -10.51 1.45
N ASN A 120 31.55 -9.71 1.68
CA ASN A 120 31.65 -8.48 2.48
C ASN A 120 30.64 -8.49 3.64
N PRO A 121 31.09 -8.43 4.91
CA PRO A 121 30.16 -8.26 6.03
C PRO A 121 29.45 -6.90 5.90
N PRO A 122 28.12 -6.85 6.06
CA PRO A 122 27.36 -5.61 5.92
C PRO A 122 27.88 -4.58 6.93
N LEU A 123 28.35 -3.45 6.43
CA LEU A 123 28.65 -2.30 7.29
C LEU A 123 27.30 -1.81 7.83
N PHE A 124 27.24 -1.29 9.05
CA PHE A 124 25.99 -0.82 9.68
C PHE A 124 25.28 0.34 8.94
N GLU A 125 25.84 0.79 7.81
CA GLU A 125 25.22 1.72 6.85
C GLU A 125 24.33 0.99 5.81
N ASP A 126 24.37 -0.34 5.74
CA ASP A 126 23.67 -1.19 4.76
C ASP A 126 22.26 -1.67 5.21
N ILE A 127 21.67 -1.06 6.23
CA ILE A 127 20.38 -1.51 6.76
C ILE A 127 19.24 -0.94 5.92
N SER A 128 18.72 -1.73 4.98
CA SER A 128 17.46 -1.45 4.30
C SER A 128 16.31 -1.64 5.29
N PHE A 129 15.70 -0.54 5.73
CA PHE A 129 14.66 -0.59 6.74
C PHE A 129 13.29 -0.92 6.13
N PRO A 130 12.47 -1.73 6.82
CA PRO A 130 11.08 -1.94 6.43
C PRO A 130 10.36 -0.58 6.39
N ARG A 131 9.67 -0.31 5.28
CA ARG A 131 8.71 0.79 5.19
C ARG A 131 7.32 0.24 5.45
N ALA A 132 6.60 0.86 6.38
CA ALA A 132 5.18 0.56 6.60
C ALA A 132 4.34 1.68 5.97
N PHE A 133 3.46 1.31 5.06
CA PHE A 133 2.58 2.21 4.33
C PHE A 133 1.18 2.16 4.92
N THR A 134 0.52 3.31 4.94
CA THR A 134 -0.90 3.46 5.26
C THR A 134 -1.56 4.32 4.18
N LEU A 135 -2.59 3.78 3.56
CA LEU A 135 -3.42 4.41 2.54
C LEU A 135 -4.82 4.64 3.13
N VAL A 136 -5.35 5.85 2.95
CA VAL A 136 -6.71 6.20 3.39
C VAL A 136 -7.52 6.60 2.18
N PHE A 137 -8.67 5.97 2.02
CA PHE A 137 -9.57 6.16 0.91
C PHE A 137 -10.94 6.61 1.36
N ASP A 138 -11.56 7.50 0.58
CA ASP A 138 -12.99 7.79 0.67
C ASP A 138 -13.73 6.88 -0.31
N TYR A 139 -14.76 6.17 0.16
CA TYR A 139 -15.61 5.34 -0.69
C TYR A 139 -16.66 6.21 -1.38
N GLU A 140 -16.81 6.04 -2.69
CA GLU A 140 -17.86 6.68 -3.48
C GLU A 140 -18.88 5.61 -3.93
N PRO A 141 -20.01 5.44 -3.20
CA PRO A 141 -20.99 4.40 -3.50
C PRO A 141 -21.64 4.55 -4.89
N SER A 142 -21.78 5.77 -5.40
CA SER A 142 -22.39 6.07 -6.71
C SER A 142 -21.61 5.47 -7.87
N ARG A 143 -20.28 5.41 -7.73
CA ARG A 143 -19.37 4.91 -8.78
C ARG A 143 -18.73 3.58 -8.40
N GLN A 144 -18.92 3.12 -7.16
CA GLN A 144 -18.26 1.94 -6.62
C GLN A 144 -16.74 2.01 -6.75
N VAL A 145 -16.16 3.13 -6.30
CA VAL A 145 -14.70 3.37 -6.31
C VAL A 145 -14.22 3.82 -4.95
N PHE A 146 -12.94 3.58 -4.67
CA PHE A 146 -12.22 4.12 -3.52
C PHE A 146 -11.26 5.21 -4.00
N LYS A 147 -11.52 6.46 -3.60
CA LYS A 147 -10.66 7.60 -3.92
C LYS A 147 -9.55 7.71 -2.89
N LEU A 148 -8.29 7.68 -3.31
CA LEU A 148 -7.19 7.84 -2.37
C LEU A 148 -7.17 9.29 -1.87
N ARG A 149 -7.42 9.46 -0.58
CA ARG A 149 -7.45 10.76 0.09
C ARG A 149 -6.08 11.15 0.62
N SER A 150 -5.35 10.19 1.17
CA SER A 150 -4.02 10.43 1.71
C SER A 150 -3.20 9.14 1.76
N ALA A 151 -1.90 9.29 1.61
CA ALA A 151 -0.93 8.22 1.82
C ALA A 151 0.13 8.67 2.83
N SER A 152 0.60 7.72 3.63
CA SER A 152 1.72 7.95 4.54
C SER A 152 2.58 6.71 4.67
N PHE A 153 3.88 6.90 4.90
CA PHE A 153 4.75 5.82 5.28
C PHE A 153 5.57 6.15 6.52
N LEU A 154 5.90 5.09 7.25
CA LEU A 154 6.82 5.08 8.36
C LEU A 154 8.11 4.39 7.91
N THR A 155 9.24 5.05 8.14
CA THR A 155 10.57 4.47 7.94
C THR A 155 11.45 4.73 9.15
N ASN A 156 12.39 3.82 9.40
CA ASN A 156 13.43 3.96 10.40
C ASN A 156 14.64 4.62 9.76
N VAL A 157 15.12 5.70 10.38
CA VAL A 157 16.39 6.34 10.02
C VAL A 157 17.37 6.13 11.15
N PHE A 158 18.55 5.63 10.81
CA PHE A 158 19.63 5.41 11.76
C PHE A 158 20.74 6.42 11.51
N THR A 159 21.13 7.17 12.55
CA THR A 159 22.25 8.11 12.46
C THR A 159 23.32 7.72 13.48
N ASN A 160 24.53 7.49 13.00
CA ASN A 160 25.72 7.32 13.83
C ASN A 160 26.37 8.69 14.01
N LEU A 161 26.37 9.20 15.24
CA LEU A 161 27.17 10.37 15.60
C LEU A 161 28.51 9.86 16.11
N ALA A 162 29.57 10.11 15.35
CA ALA A 162 30.93 9.91 15.82
C ALA A 162 31.16 10.85 17.02
N SER A 163 31.19 10.29 18.22
CA SER A 163 31.46 11.01 19.47
C SER A 163 32.84 10.60 19.99
N PRO A 164 33.61 11.51 20.61
CA PRO A 164 34.92 11.19 21.19
C PRO A 164 34.90 10.01 22.18
N ASP A 165 33.75 9.77 22.82
CA ASP A 165 33.52 8.72 23.82
C ASP A 165 32.94 7.40 23.25
N GLY A 166 32.93 7.23 21.92
CA GLY A 166 32.41 6.03 21.23
C GLY A 166 31.19 6.31 20.34
N ASN A 167 30.89 5.38 19.43
CA ASN A 167 29.76 5.51 18.50
C ASN A 167 28.43 5.47 19.26
N LYS A 168 27.67 6.56 19.20
CA LYS A 168 26.29 6.60 19.69
C LYS A 168 25.37 6.46 18.49
N SER A 169 24.43 5.53 18.61
CA SER A 169 23.48 5.22 17.57
C SER A 169 22.07 5.58 18.02
N PHE A 170 21.33 6.24 17.14
CA PHE A 170 19.94 6.64 17.38
C PHE A 170 19.06 6.13 16.24
N SER A 171 17.91 5.55 16.57
CA SER A 171 16.85 5.26 15.61
C SER A 171 15.76 6.33 15.74
N ALA A 172 15.41 6.96 14.63
CA ALA A 172 14.30 7.90 14.53
C ALA A 172 13.25 7.34 13.55
N PHE A 173 11.97 7.55 13.88
CA PHE A 173 10.87 7.23 12.98
C PHE A 173 10.46 8.49 12.24
N TRP A 174 10.38 8.40 10.92
CA TRP A 174 9.96 9.51 10.07
C TRP A 174 8.60 9.15 9.47
N THR A 175 7.61 10.02 9.66
CA THR A 175 6.30 9.90 9.01
C THR A 175 6.23 10.93 7.91
N ASN A 176 6.09 10.46 6.67
CA ASN A 176 5.84 11.34 5.54
C ASN A 176 4.36 11.27 5.18
N PHE A 177 3.70 12.42 5.16
CA PHE A 177 2.31 12.55 4.71
C PHE A 177 2.29 13.24 3.36
N ILE A 178 1.51 12.70 2.44
CA ILE A 178 1.36 13.30 1.12
C ILE A 178 -0.09 13.65 0.86
N ASN A 179 -0.31 14.93 0.57
CA ASN A 179 -1.52 15.40 -0.08
C ASN A 179 -1.38 15.16 -1.57
N LEU A 180 -2.25 14.32 -2.10
CA LEU A 180 -2.25 13.92 -3.49
C LEU A 180 -2.77 15.10 -4.32
N THR A 181 -1.98 15.54 -5.30
CA THR A 181 -2.41 16.54 -6.28
C THR A 181 -3.24 15.93 -7.40
N ASP A 182 -3.04 14.64 -7.66
CA ASP A 182 -3.76 13.88 -8.67
C ASP A 182 -4.87 13.04 -8.02
N GLU A 183 -6.02 12.97 -8.69
CA GLU A 183 -7.13 12.12 -8.24
C GLU A 183 -6.81 10.65 -8.59
N ILE A 184 -6.60 9.83 -7.57
CA ILE A 184 -6.33 8.40 -7.70
C ILE A 184 -7.57 7.63 -7.28
N GLU A 185 -8.04 6.76 -8.15
CA GLU A 185 -9.24 5.96 -7.93
C GLU A 185 -8.91 4.49 -8.07
N PHE A 186 -9.26 3.72 -7.04
CA PHE A 186 -9.22 2.27 -7.05
C PHE A 186 -10.62 1.74 -7.35
N TYR A 187 -10.72 0.87 -8.34
CA TYR A 187 -11.96 0.27 -8.79
C TYR A 187 -12.19 -1.06 -8.06
N LEU A 188 -13.45 -1.36 -7.73
CA LEU A 188 -13.81 -2.70 -7.27
C LEU A 188 -13.68 -3.69 -8.43
N GLU A 189 -13.12 -4.87 -8.15
CA GLU A 189 -13.10 -6.00 -9.07
C GLU A 189 -13.54 -7.26 -8.31
N GLU A 190 -14.48 -8.00 -8.91
CA GLU A 190 -14.99 -9.29 -8.43
C GLU A 190 -14.11 -10.45 -8.89
#